data_AF-R5XX75-F1
#
_entry.id   AF-R5XX75-F1
#
_cell.length_a   1.000
_cell.length_b   1.000
_cell.length_c   1.000
_cell.angle_alpha   90.00
_cell.angle_beta   90.00
_cell.angle_gamma   90.00
#
_symmetry.space_group_name_H-M   'P 1'
#
loop_
_entity.id
_entity.type
_entity.pdbx_description
1 polymer ?
#
loop_
_entity_poly.entity_id
_entity_poly.type
_entity_poly.pdbx_seq_one_letter_code
_entity_poly.pdbx_strand_id
1 'polypeptide(L)'
;MRRIIAATVILLIVLGSSIGIYFKIISEVDRLTDIACEIRESVGQKEKTDFWETKRLSDAWDRSETFMVSFLPHSELDDIEIGIKNIENYHEQGLTDEYLEEINSVINRLEHIKESEKPTIKNIF
;
A
#
# COMPACT_ATOMS: atom_id res chain seq x y z
N MET A 1 13.93 9.71 40.81
CA MET A 1 14.35 8.47 40.12
C MET A 1 13.18 7.65 39.56
N ARG A 2 12.22 7.16 40.36
CA ARG A 2 11.06 6.37 39.84
C ARG A 2 10.29 7.06 38.70
N ARG A 3 10.07 8.38 38.81
CA ARG A 3 9.41 9.18 37.76
C ARG A 3 10.24 9.29 36.47
N ILE A 4 11.57 9.37 36.59
CA ILE A 4 12.47 9.43 35.43
C ILE A 4 12.47 8.07 34.72
N ILE A 5 12.57 6.97 35.47
CA ILE A 5 12.50 5.62 34.90
C ILE A 5 11.18 5.40 34.17
N ALA A 6 10.05 5.78 34.78
CA ALA A 6 8.74 5.67 34.15
C ALA A 6 8.66 6.49 32.85
N ALA A 7 9.16 7.73 32.86
CA ALA A 7 9.20 8.57 31.66
C ALA A 7 10.08 7.97 30.55
N THR A 8 11.25 7.44 30.90
CA THR A 8 12.14 6.77 29.94
C THR A 8 11.48 5.52 29.34
N VAL A 9 10.79 4.71 30.15
CA VAL A 9 10.09 3.52 29.66
C VAL A 9 8.96 3.90 28.69
N ILE A 10 8.16 4.91 29.03
CA ILE A 10 7.09 5.41 28.14
C ILE A 10 7.68 5.91 26.82
N LEU A 11 8.78 6.67 26.87
CA LEU A 11 9.46 7.17 25.68
C LEU A 11 9.94 6.03 24.77
N LEU A 12 10.55 4.99 25.35
CA LEU A 12 11.01 3.83 24.59
C LEU A 12 9.85 3.06 23.95
N ILE A 13 8.72 2.93 24.64
CA ILE A 13 7.52 2.29 24.09
C ILE A 13 6.98 3.09 22.91
N VAL A 14 6.85 4.41 23.05
CA VAL A 14 6.37 5.28 21.96
C VAL A 14 7.30 5.18 20.76
N LEU A 15 8.60 5.41 20.94
CA LEU A 15 9.57 5.36 19.84
C LEU A 15 9.61 3.97 19.19
N GLY A 16 9.64 2.90 19.98
CA GLY A 16 9.63 1.54 19.47
C GLY A 16 8.36 1.23 18.68
N SER A 17 7.20 1.67 19.18
CA SER A 17 5.92 1.48 18.48
C SER A 17 5.87 2.25 17.17
N SER A 18 6.33 3.50 17.12
CA SER A 18 6.36 4.31 15.89
C SER A 18 7.23 3.68 14.82
N ILE A 19 8.43 3.20 15.19
CA ILE A 19 9.33 2.50 14.27
C ILE A 19 8.68 1.20 13.77
N GLY A 20 8.04 0.43 14.66
CA GLY A 20 7.36 -0.81 14.30
C GLY A 20 6.18 -0.58 13.34
N ILE A 21 5.38 0.46 13.58
CA ILE A 21 4.28 0.86 12.69
C ILE A 21 4.82 1.24 11.32
N TYR A 22 5.86 2.08 11.25
CA TYR A 22 6.51 2.47 10.00
C TYR A 22 6.96 1.25 9.19
N PHE A 23 7.72 0.32 9.79
CA PHE A 23 8.18 -0.87 9.07
C PHE A 23 7.02 -1.75 8.60
N LYS A 24 5.94 -1.82 9.37
CA LYS A 24 4.75 -2.57 8.97
C LYS A 24 4.04 -1.92 7.79
N ILE A 25 3.88 -0.60 7.76
CA ILE A 25 3.30 0.13 6.61
C ILE A 25 4.12 -0.14 5.35
N ILE A 26 5.45 0.06 5.42
CA ILE A 26 6.34 -0.15 4.28
C ILE A 26 6.27 -1.61 3.79
N SER A 27 6.21 -2.59 4.70
CA SER A 27 6.08 -3.99 4.33
C SER A 27 4.76 -4.33 3.64
N GLU A 28 3.64 -3.70 4.03
CA GLU A 28 2.34 -3.93 3.38
C GLU A 28 2.31 -3.25 2.00
N VAL A 29 2.82 -2.02 1.90
CA VAL A 29 2.94 -1.29 0.64
C VAL A 29 3.83 -2.04 -0.35
N ASP A 30 5.00 -2.50 0.07
CA ASP A 30 5.91 -3.28 -0.77
C ASP A 30 5.24 -4.58 -1.26
N ARG A 31 4.51 -5.30 -0.38
CA ARG A 31 3.78 -6.50 -0.77
C ARG A 31 2.72 -6.21 -1.84
N LEU A 32 1.99 -5.10 -1.71
CA LEU A 32 0.96 -4.71 -2.69
C LEU A 32 1.59 -4.32 -4.02
N THR A 33 2.68 -3.54 -3.99
CA THR A 33 3.42 -3.13 -5.18
C THR A 33 4.00 -4.33 -5.92
N ASP A 34 4.55 -5.30 -5.20
CA ASP A 34 5.09 -6.53 -5.79
C ASP A 34 3.99 -7.34 -6.49
N ILE A 35 2.83 -7.51 -5.84
CA ILE A 35 1.67 -8.19 -6.44
C ILE A 35 1.23 -7.45 -7.71
N ALA A 36 1.07 -6.12 -7.67
CA ALA A 36 0.65 -5.35 -8.83
C ALA A 36 1.67 -5.41 -9.98
N CYS A 37 2.97 -5.39 -9.67
CA CYS A 37 4.05 -5.56 -10.65
C CYS A 37 4.01 -6.94 -11.32
N GLU A 38 3.83 -8.02 -10.55
CA GLU A 38 3.71 -9.37 -11.08
C GLU A 38 2.51 -9.49 -12.04
N ILE A 39 1.37 -8.88 -11.69
CA ILE A 39 0.18 -8.88 -12.53
C ILE A 39 0.46 -8.12 -13.83
N ARG A 40 1.04 -6.92 -13.73
CA ARG A 40 1.43 -6.11 -14.90
C ARG A 40 2.30 -6.90 -15.87
N GLU A 41 3.33 -7.58 -15.35
CA GLU A 41 4.25 -8.39 -16.16
C GLU A 41 3.55 -9.58 -16.80
N SER A 42 2.71 -10.29 -16.04
CA SER A 42 1.93 -11.43 -16.55
C SER A 42 0.98 -11.01 -17.67
N VAL A 43 0.26 -9.89 -17.51
CA VAL A 43 -0.65 -9.37 -18.54
C VAL A 43 0.12 -8.85 -19.75
N GLY A 44 1.23 -8.13 -19.55
CA GLY A 44 2.08 -7.66 -20.65
C GLY A 44 2.69 -8.78 -21.51
N GLN A 45 2.92 -9.97 -20.93
CA GLN A 45 3.43 -11.13 -21.67
C GLN A 45 2.34 -11.94 -22.36
N LYS A 46 1.16 -12.08 -21.71
CA LYS A 46 0.06 -12.93 -22.20
C LYS A 46 -0.96 -12.17 -23.04
N GLU A 47 -0.88 -10.83 -23.04
CA GLU A 47 -1.88 -9.91 -23.61
C GLU A 47 -3.31 -10.20 -23.11
N LYS A 48 -3.42 -10.73 -21.90
CA LYS A 48 -4.69 -11.18 -21.33
C LYS A 48 -4.70 -10.98 -19.81
N THR A 49 -5.79 -10.41 -19.32
CA THR A 49 -6.07 -10.25 -17.89
C THR A 49 -6.49 -11.58 -17.24
N ASP A 50 -6.21 -11.73 -15.94
CA ASP A 50 -6.53 -12.93 -15.18
C ASP A 50 -7.37 -12.55 -13.94
N PHE A 51 -8.51 -13.22 -13.80
CA PHE A 51 -9.45 -12.99 -12.71
C PHE A 51 -8.83 -13.27 -11.33
N TRP A 52 -8.08 -14.37 -11.21
CA TRP A 52 -7.51 -14.78 -9.93
C TRP A 52 -6.38 -13.85 -9.49
N GLU A 53 -5.60 -13.38 -10.44
CA GLU A 53 -4.57 -12.37 -10.20
C GLU A 53 -5.17 -11.04 -9.77
N THR A 54 -6.24 -10.60 -10.43
CA THR A 54 -6.96 -9.37 -10.05
C THR A 54 -7.55 -9.49 -8.65
N LYS A 55 -8.23 -10.61 -8.36
CA LYS A 55 -8.78 -10.88 -7.03
C LYS A 55 -7.70 -10.99 -5.95
N ARG A 56 -6.52 -11.53 -6.28
CA ARG A 56 -5.38 -11.61 -5.35
C ARG A 56 -4.93 -10.22 -4.90
N LEU A 57 -4.90 -9.23 -5.80
CA LEU A 57 -4.58 -7.85 -5.46
C LEU A 57 -5.65 -7.23 -4.57
N SER A 58 -6.93 -7.41 -4.91
CA SER A 58 -8.09 -6.93 -4.13
C SER A 58 -8.11 -7.51 -2.71
N ASP A 59 -8.01 -8.84 -2.58
CA ASP A 59 -7.94 -9.51 -1.28
C ASP A 59 -6.70 -9.08 -0.46
N ALA A 60 -5.59 -8.77 -1.12
CA ALA A 60 -4.39 -8.26 -0.45
C ALA A 60 -4.60 -6.84 0.05
N TRP A 61 -5.28 -5.99 -0.73
CA TRP A 61 -5.64 -4.63 -0.35
C TRP A 61 -6.55 -4.60 0.88
N ASP A 62 -7.68 -5.32 0.86
CA ASP A 62 -8.65 -5.35 1.97
C ASP A 62 -7.99 -5.66 3.32
N ARG A 63 -7.04 -6.61 3.30
CA ARG A 63 -6.27 -6.99 4.49
C ARG A 63 -5.33 -5.89 4.96
N SER A 64 -4.64 -5.23 4.03
CA SER A 64 -3.65 -4.18 4.33
C SER A 64 -4.34 -2.88 4.77
N GLU A 65 -5.42 -2.49 4.09
CA GLU A 65 -6.20 -1.27 4.36
C GLU A 65 -6.71 -1.24 5.79
N THR A 66 -7.24 -2.36 6.30
CA THR A 66 -7.74 -2.50 7.68
C THR A 66 -6.73 -2.00 8.73
N PHE A 67 -5.44 -2.19 8.47
CA PHE A 67 -4.37 -1.68 9.34
C PHE A 67 -3.95 -0.25 8.95
N MET A 68 -3.73 0.00 7.66
CA MET A 68 -3.19 1.26 7.15
C MET A 68 -4.10 2.46 7.42
N VAL A 69 -5.42 2.26 7.41
CA VAL A 69 -6.44 3.30 7.67
C VAL A 69 -6.29 3.98 9.04
N SER A 70 -5.65 3.31 10.00
CA SER A 70 -5.40 3.87 11.33
C SER A 70 -4.22 4.85 11.38
N PHE A 71 -3.37 4.88 10.34
CA PHE A 71 -2.09 5.58 10.36
C PHE A 71 -1.86 6.48 9.14
N LEU A 72 -2.49 6.18 8.00
CA LEU A 72 -2.34 6.93 6.76
C LEU A 72 -3.56 7.82 6.48
N PRO A 73 -3.40 8.90 5.68
CA PRO A 73 -4.52 9.72 5.25
C PRO A 73 -5.54 8.91 4.46
N HIS A 74 -6.82 8.99 4.84
CA HIS A 74 -7.91 8.30 4.14
C HIS A 74 -7.94 8.60 2.64
N SER A 75 -7.72 9.86 2.25
CA SER A 75 -7.74 10.25 0.83
C SER A 75 -6.71 9.50 -0.03
N GLU A 76 -5.56 9.14 0.53
CA GLU A 76 -4.54 8.37 -0.21
C GLU A 76 -4.96 6.90 -0.36
N LEU A 77 -5.65 6.35 0.65
CA LEU A 77 -6.15 4.98 0.63
C LEU A 77 -7.37 4.84 -0.28
N ASP A 78 -8.32 5.77 -0.20
CA ASP A 78 -9.54 5.80 -1.03
C ASP A 78 -9.18 5.80 -2.51
N ASP A 79 -8.17 6.58 -2.90
CA ASP A 79 -7.68 6.67 -4.27
C ASP A 79 -7.11 5.33 -4.79
N ILE A 80 -6.45 4.57 -3.92
CA ILE A 80 -5.93 3.23 -4.26
C ILE A 80 -7.08 2.22 -4.32
N GLU A 81 -8.01 2.27 -3.37
CA GLU A 81 -9.20 1.41 -3.35
C GLU A 81 -10.02 1.59 -4.64
N ILE A 82 -10.23 2.84 -5.08
CA ILE A 82 -10.89 3.15 -6.35
C ILE A 82 -10.12 2.56 -7.54
N GLY A 83 -8.79 2.72 -7.57
CA GLY A 83 -7.96 2.14 -8.63
C GLY A 83 -8.08 0.61 -8.69
N ILE A 84 -8.06 -0.07 -7.55
CA ILE A 84 -8.21 -1.53 -7.48
C ILE A 84 -9.60 -1.99 -7.96
N LYS A 85 -10.67 -1.29 -7.58
CA LYS A 85 -12.02 -1.55 -8.09
C LYS A 85 -12.13 -1.31 -9.59
N ASN A 86 -11.42 -0.31 -10.12
CA ASN A 86 -11.37 -0.06 -11.57
C ASN A 86 -10.65 -1.18 -12.31
N ILE A 87 -9.55 -1.72 -11.75
CA ILE A 87 -8.83 -2.87 -12.32
C ILE A 87 -9.77 -4.08 -12.44
N GLU A 88 -10.56 -4.39 -11.41
CA GLU A 88 -11.61 -5.42 -11.48
C GLU A 88 -12.60 -5.17 -12.61
N ASN A 89 -13.11 -3.94 -12.71
CA ASN A 89 -14.08 -3.55 -13.72
C ASN A 89 -13.51 -3.66 -15.16
N TYR A 90 -12.26 -3.23 -15.37
CA TYR A 90 -11.60 -3.35 -16.67
C TYR A 90 -11.33 -4.80 -17.07
N HIS A 91 -11.05 -5.68 -16.10
CA HIS A 91 -10.97 -7.12 -16.35
C HIS A 91 -12.31 -7.66 -16.85
N GLU A 92 -13.42 -7.35 -16.17
CA GLU A 92 -14.76 -7.82 -16.55
C GLU A 92 -15.18 -7.34 -17.95
N GLN A 93 -14.77 -6.13 -18.33
CA GLN A 93 -15.04 -5.55 -19.65
C GLN A 93 -14.07 -6.01 -20.75
N GLY A 94 -12.99 -6.72 -20.39
CA GLY A 94 -11.95 -7.14 -21.34
C GLY A 94 -11.09 -5.97 -21.88
N LEU A 95 -11.01 -4.88 -21.12
CA LEU A 95 -10.27 -3.65 -21.46
C LEU A 95 -8.82 -3.75 -20.95
N THR A 96 -7.97 -4.47 -21.69
CA THR A 96 -6.60 -4.79 -21.26
C THR A 96 -5.69 -3.56 -21.15
N ASP A 97 -5.86 -2.57 -22.02
CA ASP A 97 -5.00 -1.37 -22.01
C ASP A 97 -5.31 -0.49 -20.80
N GLU A 98 -6.60 -0.23 -20.54
CA GLU A 98 -7.09 0.50 -19.36
C GLU A 98 -6.74 -0.24 -18.06
N TYR A 99 -6.83 -1.57 -18.07
CA TYR A 99 -6.39 -2.41 -16.96
C TYR A 99 -4.90 -2.21 -16.62
N LEU A 100 -4.04 -2.20 -17.63
CA LEU A 100 -2.59 -1.99 -17.44
C LEU A 100 -2.27 -0.56 -17.01
N GLU A 101 -2.97 0.44 -17.56
CA GLU A 101 -2.82 1.83 -17.15
C GLU A 101 -3.20 2.02 -15.67
N GLU A 102 -4.32 1.45 -15.23
CA GLU A 102 -4.78 1.54 -13.85
C GLU A 102 -3.87 0.77 -12.89
N ILE A 103 -3.32 -0.39 -13.28
CA ILE A 103 -2.29 -1.07 -12.48
C ILE A 103 -1.07 -0.17 -12.27
N ASN A 104 -0.60 0.53 -13.30
CA ASN A 104 0.52 1.45 -13.16
C ASN A 104 0.18 2.65 -12.26
N SER A 105 -1.05 3.17 -12.36
CA SER A 105 -1.57 4.20 -11.45
C SER A 105 -1.51 3.73 -9.98
N VAL A 106 -2.01 2.52 -9.70
CA VAL A 106 -1.98 1.92 -8.36
C VAL A 106 -0.54 1.73 -7.85
N ILE A 107 0.36 1.20 -8.69
CA ILE A 107 1.79 1.05 -8.34
C ILE A 107 2.39 2.40 -7.95
N ASN A 108 2.19 3.44 -8.76
CA ASN A 108 2.74 4.77 -8.48
C ASN A 108 2.20 5.36 -7.17
N ARG A 109 0.92 5.14 -6.85
CA ARG A 109 0.29 5.59 -5.60
C ARG A 109 0.86 4.86 -4.39
N LEU A 110 1.06 3.55 -4.49
CA LEU A 110 1.72 2.77 -3.44
C LEU A 110 3.17 3.21 -3.22
N GLU A 111 3.93 3.44 -4.29
CA GLU A 111 5.28 4.00 -4.20
C GLU A 111 5.27 5.40 -3.56
N HIS A 112 4.27 6.22 -3.86
CA HIS A 112 4.12 7.53 -3.24
C HIS A 112 3.96 7.43 -1.71
N ILE A 113 3.14 6.50 -1.21
CA ILE A 113 3.02 6.24 0.25
C ILE A 113 4.39 5.88 0.84
N LYS A 114 5.15 5.01 0.15
CA LYS A 114 6.49 4.65 0.61
C LYS A 114 7.43 5.86 0.65
N GLU A 115 7.27 6.83 -0.25
CA GLU A 115 8.08 8.04 -0.28
C GLU A 115 7.67 9.09 0.76
N SER A 116 6.36 9.27 0.97
CA SER A 116 5.81 10.22 1.94
C SER A 116 6.13 9.79 3.38
N GLU A 117 6.06 8.50 3.67
CA GLU A 117 6.31 7.95 5.01
C GLU A 117 7.80 7.84 5.38
N LYS A 118 8.73 8.04 4.43
CA LYS A 118 10.17 7.98 4.73
C LYS A 118 10.53 9.03 5.80
N PRO A 119 11.17 8.64 6.92
CA PRO A 119 11.60 9.57 7.94
C PRO A 119 12.81 10.37 7.44
N THR A 120 12.54 11.44 6.70
CA THR A 120 13.53 12.42 6.25
C THR A 120 13.35 13.73 7.01
N ILE A 121 14.40 14.56 7.08
CA ILE A 121 14.31 15.88 7.73
C ILE A 121 13.15 16.70 7.15
N LYS A 122 12.91 16.61 5.83
CA LYS A 122 11.82 17.32 5.13
C LYS A 122 10.40 16.82 5.49
N ASN A 123 10.28 15.57 5.91
CA ASN A 123 8.99 14.97 6.27
C ASN A 123 8.71 15.10 7.78
N ILE A 124 9.72 15.50 8.57
CA ILE A 124 9.62 15.69 10.02
C ILE A 124 9.58 17.18 10.41
N PHE A 125 10.16 18.07 9.59
CA PHE A 125 10.25 19.52 9.80
C PHE A 125 9.94 20.29 8.51
#